data_AF-A0A9X7A2P2-F1
#
_entry.id   AF-A0A9X7A2P2-F1
#
_cell.length_a   1.000
_cell.length_b   1.000
_cell.length_c   1.000
_cell.angle_alpha   90.00
_cell.angle_beta   90.00
_cell.angle_gamma   90.00
#
_symmetry.space_group_name_H-M   'P 1'
#
loop_
_entity.id
_entity.type
_entity.pdbx_description
1 polymer ?
#
loop_
_entity_poly.entity_id
_entity_poly.type
_entity_poly.pdbx_seq_one_letter_code
_entity_poly.pdbx_strand_id
1 'polypeptide(L)' 'MNAAHINEIISFVGIGLMLLSLFLIFLSRNKIKIKFLKMITAFIAYMSLIISGILITYIVLSWPS' A
#
# COMPACT_ATOMS: atom_id res chain seq x y z
N MET A 1 11.23 -1.52 -24.09
CA MET A 1 10.17 -1.95 -23.14
C MET A 1 8.88 -1.26 -23.56
N ASN A 2 7.83 -2.03 -23.85
CA ASN A 2 6.54 -1.51 -24.31
C ASN A 2 5.81 -0.84 -23.13
N ALA A 3 5.07 0.25 -23.36
CA ALA A 3 4.37 1.00 -22.30
C ALA A 3 3.43 0.10 -21.47
N ALA A 4 2.83 -0.91 -22.11
CA ALA A 4 2.00 -1.91 -21.45
C ALA A 4 2.71 -2.68 -20.32
N HIS A 5 3.98 -3.07 -20.50
CA HIS A 5 4.73 -3.79 -19.46
C HIS A 5 5.03 -2.91 -18.25
N ILE A 6 5.18 -1.60 -18.45
CA ILE A 6 5.47 -0.66 -17.34
C ILE A 6 4.23 -0.48 -16.48
N ASN A 7 3.05 -0.31 -17.08
CA ASN A 7 1.78 -0.18 -16.36
C ASN A 7 1.42 -1.45 -15.58
N GLU A 8 1.70 -2.63 -16.15
CA GLU A 8 1.45 -3.90 -15.48
C GLU A 8 2.32 -4.08 -14.23
N ILE A 9 3.62 -3.77 -14.31
CA ILE A 9 4.54 -3.81 -13.15
C ILE A 9 4.09 -2.83 -12.07
N ILE A 10 3.71 -1.61 -12.45
CA ILE A 10 3.26 -0.58 -11.50
C ILE A 10 1.94 -1.02 -10.82
N SER A 11 1.03 -1.66 -11.56
CA SER A 11 -0.20 -2.24 -11.00
C SER A 11 0.10 -3.36 -9.99
N PHE A 12 1.02 -4.27 -10.34
CA PHE A 12 1.44 -5.38 -9.48
C PHE A 12 2.10 -4.87 -8.19
N VAL A 13 2.94 -3.84 -8.31
CA VAL A 13 3.55 -3.15 -7.17
C VAL A 13 2.50 -2.47 -6.31
N GLY A 14 1.51 -1.78 -6.90
CA GLY A 14 0.43 -1.12 -6.15
C GLY A 14 -0.41 -2.09 -5.31
N ILE A 15 -0.81 -3.22 -5.90
CA ILE A 15 -1.55 -4.28 -5.19
C ILE A 15 -0.68 -4.90 -4.09
N GLY A 16 0.60 -5.16 -4.37
CA GLY A 16 1.56 -5.67 -3.38
C GLY A 16 1.78 -4.72 -2.20
N LEU A 17 1.86 -3.41 -2.46
CA LEU A 17 2.03 -2.37 -1.43
C LEU A 17 0.81 -2.30 -0.50
N MET A 18 -0.40 -2.46 -1.06
CA MET A 18 -1.64 -2.47 -0.28
C MET A 18 -1.74 -3.70 0.64
N LEU A 19 -1.34 -4.87 0.13
CA LEU A 19 -1.27 -6.13 0.90
C LEU A 19 -0.24 -6.02 2.03
N LEU A 20 0.92 -5.41 1.76
CA LEU A 20 1.95 -5.14 2.77
C LEU A 20 1.44 -4.16 3.85
N SER A 21 0.74 -3.09 3.45
CA SER A 21 0.13 -2.14 4.39
C SER A 21 -0.90 -2.82 5.29
N LEU A 22 -1.77 -3.66 4.74
CA LEU A 22 -2.75 -4.41 5.52
C LEU A 22 -2.08 -5.36 6.52
N PHE A 23 -0.97 -6.00 6.12
CA PHE A 23 -0.17 -6.83 7.01
C PHE A 23 0.48 -6.02 8.14
N LEU A 24 1.02 -4.83 7.85
CA LEU A 24 1.58 -3.93 8.87
C LEU A 24 0.51 -3.46 9.87
N ILE A 25 -0.71 -3.15 9.40
CA ILE A 25 -1.84 -2.78 10.28
C ILE A 25 -2.24 -3.96 11.17
N PHE A 26 -2.33 -5.15 10.59
CA PHE A 26 -2.66 -6.37 11.32
C PHE A 26 -1.62 -6.67 12.41
N LEU A 27 -0.33 -6.57 12.08
CA LEU A 27 0.77 -6.76 13.02
C LEU A 27 0.76 -5.72 14.14
N SER A 28 0.52 -4.44 13.80
CA SER A 28 0.36 -3.35 14.77
C SER A 28 -0.78 -3.60 15.75
N ARG A 29 -1.91 -4.14 15.26
CA ARG A 29 -3.08 -4.40 16.09
C ARG A 29 -2.92 -5.61 17.02
N ASN A 30 -2.25 -6.68 16.58
CA ASN A 30 -2.32 -7.97 17.27
C ASN A 30 -1.09 -8.33 18.13
N LYS A 31 0.10 -7.77 17.85
CA LYS A 31 1.35 -8.13 18.57
C LYS A 31 1.92 -7.03 19.47
N ILE A 32 1.56 -5.77 19.26
CA ILE A 32 2.19 -4.64 19.95
C ILE A 32 1.35 -4.21 21.16
N LYS A 33 1.74 -4.66 22.37
CA LYS A 33 1.15 -4.23 23.65
C LYS A 33 1.61 -2.81 24.08
N ILE A 34 2.72 -2.31 23.52
CA ILE A 34 3.30 -1.00 23.86
C ILE A 34 2.60 0.10 23.06
N LYS A 35 1.84 0.98 23.75
CA LYS A 35 1.06 2.08 23.12
C LYS A 35 1.89 2.94 22.15
N PHE A 36 3.16 3.21 22.47
CA PHE A 36 4.02 4.10 21.70
C PHE A 36 4.45 3.50 20.34
N LEU A 37 4.96 2.26 20.33
CA LEU A 37 5.28 1.57 19.06
C LEU A 37 4.04 1.37 18.20
N LYS A 38 2.89 1.09 18.83
CA LYS A 38 1.63 0.93 18.11
C LYS A 38 1.21 2.19 17.37
N MET A 39 1.45 3.37 17.95
CA MET A 39 1.14 4.66 17.33
C MET A 39 2.02 4.93 16.11
N ILE A 40 3.34 4.70 16.22
CA ILE A 40 4.29 4.91 15.11
C ILE A 40 4.06 3.93 13.97
N THR A 41 3.89 2.63 14.29
CA THR A 41 3.60 1.61 13.26
C THR A 41 2.24 1.86 12.62
N ALA A 42 1.22 2.27 13.38
CA ALA A 42 -0.07 2.63 12.81
C ALA A 42 0.03 3.88 11.91
N PHE A 43 0.82 4.88 12.29
CA PHE A 43 1.04 6.09 11.49
C PHE A 43 1.70 5.76 10.15
N ILE A 44 2.79 4.97 10.16
CA ILE A 44 3.47 4.51 8.95
C ILE A 44 2.56 3.64 8.07
N ALA A 45 1.77 2.76 8.68
CA ALA A 45 0.86 1.91 7.94
C ALA A 45 -0.27 2.72 7.28
N TYR A 46 -0.80 3.75 7.97
CA TYR A 46 -1.81 4.64 7.41
C TYR A 46 -1.26 5.46 6.24
N MET A 47 -0.04 5.98 6.36
CA MET A 47 0.65 6.67 5.26
C MET A 47 0.84 5.75 4.05
N SER A 48 1.29 4.52 4.27
CA SER A 48 1.46 3.51 3.22
C SER A 48 0.13 3.10 2.56
N LEU A 49 -0.96 3.06 3.34
CA LEU A 49 -2.31 2.77 2.83
C LEU A 49 -2.82 3.90 1.94
N ILE A 50 -2.65 5.16 2.36
CA ILE A 50 -3.02 6.34 1.56
C ILE A 50 -2.24 6.36 0.24
N ILE A 51 -0.92 6.17 0.29
CA ILE A 51 -0.06 6.15 -0.91
C ILE A 51 -0.46 5.02 -1.86
N SER A 52 -0.72 3.81 -1.33
CA SER A 52 -1.18 2.68 -2.14
C SER A 52 -2.55 2.94 -2.76
N GLY A 53 -3.49 3.52 -2.00
CA GLY A 53 -4.84 3.84 -2.48
C GLY A 53 -4.80 4.88 -3.60
N ILE A 54 -3.96 5.91 -3.48
CA ILE A 54 -3.75 6.93 -4.52
C ILE A 54 -3.10 6.32 -5.76
N LEU A 55 -2.08 5.46 -5.59
CA LEU A 55 -1.45 4.74 -6.70
C LEU A 55 -2.45 3.87 -7.45
N ILE A 56 -3.20 3.02 -6.76
CA ILE A 56 -4.18 2.11 -7.38
C ILE A 56 -5.30 2.89 -8.07
N THR A 57 -5.84 3.94 -7.44
CA THR A 57 -6.88 4.77 -8.06
C THR A 57 -6.38 5.50 -9.29
N TYR A 58 -5.17 6.04 -9.27
CA TYR A 58 -4.55 6.67 -10.44
C TYR A 58 -4.36 5.66 -11.57
N ILE A 59 -3.82 4.47 -11.29
CA ILE A 59 -3.59 3.40 -12.28
C ILE A 59 -4.91 2.88 -12.88
N VAL A 60 -5.92 2.63 -12.05
CA VAL A 60 -7.22 2.13 -12.50
C VAL A 60 -7.97 3.19 -13.32
N LEU A 61 -7.83 4.48 -12.99
CA LEU A 61 -8.42 5.57 -13.79
C LEU A 61 -7.63 5.89 -15.07
N SER A 62 -6.33 5.60 -15.09
CA SER A 62 -5.50 5.71 -16.30
C SER A 62 -5.53 4.44 -17.16
N TRP A 63 -6.37 3.48 -16.79
CA TRP A 63 -6.83 2.40 -17.64
C TRP A 63 -8.06 2.89 -18.43
N PRO A 64 -8.04 3.12 -19.76
CA PRO A 64 -7.24 2.43 -20.79
C PRO A 64 -6.43 3.39 -21.71
N SER A 65 -5.12 3.19 -21.82
CA SER A 65 -4.26 3.73 -22.89
C SER A 65 -3.23 2.72 -23.35
#